data_AF-A0A9D8XEW6-F1
#
_entry.id   AF-A0A9D8XEW6-F1
#
_cell.length_a   1.000
_cell.length_b   1.000
_cell.length_c   1.000
_cell.angle_alpha   90.00
_cell.angle_beta   90.00
_cell.angle_gamma   90.00
#
_symmetry.space_group_name_H-M   'P 1'
#
loop_
_entity.id
_entity.type
_entity.pdbx_description
1 polymer ?
#
loop_
_entity_poly.entity_id
_entity_poly.type
_entity_poly.pdbx_seq_one_letter_code
_entity_poly.pdbx_strand_id
1 'polypeptide(L)'
;MYIDFPDISPIVFSIGPFSLRWYALAYLAGIISAWVLIKKNIVKYDLQISNACLDDMVFYTTLGIILGGRIGYVLCYGKGYFLENPFEIFAVWHGGMSFHGGIVGVIAGLFYFAKKAKLSFLKVTDLVALYTPIGIFLGRIANFVNGELWGRVTDVAWAVKFPEGGYLPRHPSQIYEALSEGVLLFIVLNLLWRKQYVREHTGMISGIFLIFYAISRMCMEFFREPDRQIGFIAGHITMGQMLSLPFLLLGVFVLHLSLKRKNI
;
A
#
# COMPACT_ATOMS: atom_id res chain seq x y z
N MET A 1 29.60 -8.10 -13.93
CA MET A 1 29.81 -7.72 -12.53
C MET A 1 28.44 -7.39 -11.96
N TYR A 2 27.98 -8.12 -10.94
CA TYR A 2 26.67 -7.87 -10.31
C TYR A 2 26.80 -6.80 -9.22
N ILE A 3 25.68 -6.19 -8.85
CA ILE A 3 25.64 -5.13 -7.83
C ILE A 3 25.63 -5.78 -6.45
N ASP A 4 26.59 -5.43 -5.59
CA ASP A 4 26.55 -5.82 -4.19
C ASP A 4 25.55 -4.94 -3.45
N PHE A 5 24.76 -5.54 -2.55
CA PHE A 5 23.78 -4.78 -1.78
C PHE A 5 24.51 -3.76 -0.89
N PRO A 6 24.08 -2.49 -0.87
CA PRO A 6 24.72 -1.47 -0.07
C PRO A 6 24.57 -1.78 1.42
N ASP A 7 25.58 -1.42 2.21
CA ASP A 7 25.54 -1.57 3.67
C ASP A 7 24.62 -0.50 4.28
N ILE A 8 23.31 -0.77 4.28
CA ILE A 8 22.28 0.13 4.79
C ILE A 8 21.59 -0.53 5.99
N SER A 9 21.64 0.14 7.14
CA SER A 9 20.90 -0.27 8.32
C SER A 9 19.38 -0.12 8.11
N PRO A 10 18.56 -1.12 8.49
CA PRO A 10 17.09 -1.00 8.50
C PRO A 10 16.58 -0.02 9.58
N ILE A 11 17.45 0.34 10.53
CA ILE A 11 17.20 1.32 11.58
C ILE A 11 17.87 2.64 11.18
N VAL A 12 17.08 3.71 11.17
CA VAL A 12 17.52 5.07 10.87
C VAL A 12 18.35 5.62 12.03
N PHE A 13 17.81 5.52 13.24
CA PHE A 13 18.51 5.82 14.49
C PHE A 13 17.82 5.12 15.67
N SER A 14 18.53 5.01 16.79
CA SER A 14 18.00 4.50 18.05
C SER A 14 18.31 5.45 19.20
N ILE A 15 17.35 5.63 20.11
CA ILE A 15 17.49 6.36 21.37
C ILE A 15 17.03 5.42 22.48
N GLY A 16 17.97 4.78 23.19
CA GLY A 16 17.67 3.74 24.16
C GLY A 16 16.87 2.59 23.53
N PRO A 17 15.72 2.18 24.11
CA PRO A 17 14.90 1.10 23.57
C PRO A 17 14.10 1.50 22.31
N PHE A 18 14.01 2.80 22.00
CA PHE A 18 13.29 3.28 20.83
C PHE A 18 14.17 3.21 19.59
N SER A 19 13.71 2.53 18.54
CA SER A 19 14.40 2.44 17.26
C SER A 19 13.47 2.87 16.13
N LEU A 20 13.85 3.93 15.41
CA LEU A 20 13.10 4.39 14.24
C LEU A 20 13.54 3.60 13.01
N ARG A 21 12.60 2.91 12.37
CA ARG A 21 12.84 2.11 11.16
C ARG A 21 12.41 2.87 9.90
N TRP A 22 13.04 2.55 8.77
CA TRP A 22 12.69 3.13 7.46
C TRP A 22 11.23 2.94 7.08
N TYR A 23 10.62 1.82 7.48
CA TYR A 23 9.18 1.60 7.28
C TYR A 23 8.30 2.65 7.93
N ALA A 24 8.57 3.02 9.18
CA ALA A 24 7.78 4.01 9.89
C ALA A 24 7.85 5.37 9.18
N LEU A 25 9.05 5.73 8.71
CA LEU A 25 9.25 6.93 7.90
C LEU A 25 8.52 6.85 6.56
N ALA A 26 8.56 5.72 5.87
CA ALA A 26 7.86 5.50 4.61
C ALA A 26 6.34 5.68 4.76
N TYR A 27 5.73 5.09 5.80
CA TYR A 27 4.31 5.26 6.09
C TYR A 27 3.97 6.73 6.40
N LEU A 28 4.74 7.36 7.29
CA LEU A 28 4.51 8.74 7.68
C LEU A 28 4.64 9.70 6.48
N ALA A 29 5.70 9.56 5.69
CA ALA A 29 5.92 10.36 4.50
C ALA A 29 4.83 10.13 3.44
N GLY A 30 4.34 8.88 3.28
CA GLY A 30 3.21 8.58 2.41
C GLY A 30 1.91 9.28 2.84
N ILE A 31 1.57 9.22 4.14
CA ILE A 31 0.38 9.87 4.70
C ILE A 31 0.46 11.39 4.58
N ILE A 32 1.59 11.99 4.96
CA ILE A 32 1.80 13.45 4.87
C ILE A 32 1.74 13.90 3.41
N SER A 33 2.37 13.17 2.49
CA SER A 33 2.34 13.50 1.07
C SER A 33 0.91 13.46 0.52
N ALA A 34 0.16 12.40 0.83
CA ALA A 34 -1.24 12.30 0.44
C ALA A 34 -2.07 13.45 1.02
N TRP A 35 -1.92 13.76 2.32
CA TRP A 35 -2.61 14.87 2.97
C TRP A 35 -2.36 16.21 2.28
N VAL A 36 -1.09 16.56 2.06
CA VAL A 36 -0.69 17.82 1.43
C VAL A 36 -1.19 17.89 -0.02
N LEU A 37 -1.10 16.81 -0.78
CA LEU A 37 -1.50 16.80 -2.19
C LEU A 37 -3.03 16.82 -2.36
N ILE A 38 -3.79 16.11 -1.50
CA ILE A 38 -5.25 16.20 -1.48
C ILE A 38 -5.67 17.62 -1.13
N LYS A 39 -5.06 18.23 -0.11
CA LYS A 39 -5.33 19.64 0.26
C LYS A 39 -5.11 20.59 -0.92
N LYS A 40 -4.00 20.42 -1.65
CA LYS A 40 -3.73 21.19 -2.89
C LYS A 40 -4.81 20.98 -3.95
N ASN A 41 -5.25 19.74 -4.15
CA ASN A 41 -6.30 19.43 -5.13
C ASN A 41 -7.69 19.95 -4.73
N ILE A 42 -8.02 19.95 -3.43
CA ILE A 42 -9.26 20.53 -2.91
C ILE A 42 -9.36 21.99 -3.33
N VAL A 43 -8.30 22.77 -3.10
CA VAL A 43 -8.25 24.19 -3.48
C VAL A 43 -8.23 24.37 -4.99
N LYS A 44 -7.38 23.62 -5.70
CA LYS A 44 -7.18 23.77 -7.15
C LYS A 44 -8.43 23.45 -7.98
N TYR A 45 -9.20 22.45 -7.56
CA TYR A 45 -10.36 21.95 -8.30
C TYR A 45 -11.70 22.23 -7.62
N ASP A 46 -11.69 23.04 -6.56
CA ASP A 46 -12.87 23.40 -5.77
C ASP A 46 -13.74 22.19 -5.40
N LEU A 47 -13.14 21.19 -4.74
CA LEU A 47 -13.79 19.89 -4.50
C LEU A 47 -14.92 19.94 -3.45
N GLN A 48 -15.21 21.12 -2.90
CA GLN A 48 -16.23 21.35 -1.86
C GLN A 48 -16.01 20.45 -0.61
N ILE A 49 -14.75 20.23 -0.24
CA ILE A 49 -14.34 19.49 0.96
C ILE A 49 -13.57 20.46 1.86
N SER A 50 -13.98 20.60 3.12
CA SER A 50 -13.28 21.48 4.06
C SER A 50 -11.96 20.87 4.55
N ASN A 51 -11.03 21.71 5.01
CA ASN A 51 -9.78 21.23 5.60
C ASN A 51 -10.04 20.32 6.82
N ALA A 52 -11.00 20.67 7.68
CA ALA A 52 -11.38 19.83 8.83
C ALA A 52 -11.88 18.45 8.39
N CYS A 53 -12.63 18.37 7.28
CA CYS A 53 -13.08 17.11 6.71
C CYS A 53 -11.90 16.27 6.18
N LEU A 54 -10.91 16.91 5.54
CA LEU A 54 -9.69 16.24 5.13
C LEU A 54 -8.86 15.73 6.33
N ASP A 55 -8.72 16.54 7.37
CA ASP A 55 -7.96 16.17 8.57
C ASP A 55 -8.63 14.98 9.29
N ASP A 56 -9.96 14.98 9.39
CA ASP A 56 -10.75 13.84 9.87
C ASP A 56 -10.51 12.57 9.02
N MET A 57 -10.49 12.70 7.69
CA MET A 57 -10.22 11.57 6.78
C MET A 57 -8.85 10.95 7.05
N VAL A 58 -7.82 11.79 7.18
CA VAL A 58 -6.45 11.35 7.47
C VAL A 58 -6.38 10.69 8.85
N PHE A 59 -7.07 11.25 9.84
CA PHE A 59 -7.16 10.69 11.18
C PHE A 59 -7.77 9.28 11.17
N TYR A 60 -8.97 9.10 10.59
CA TYR A 60 -9.64 7.79 10.55
C TYR A 60 -8.88 6.78 9.71
N THR A 61 -8.20 7.21 8.64
CA THR A 61 -7.34 6.33 7.84
C THR A 61 -6.15 5.84 8.67
N THR A 62 -5.45 6.75 9.35
CA THR A 62 -4.30 6.43 10.19
C THR A 62 -4.69 5.52 11.36
N LEU A 63 -5.82 5.83 12.01
CA LEU A 63 -6.37 4.99 13.06
C LEU A 63 -6.71 3.59 12.55
N GLY A 64 -7.29 3.50 11.34
CA GLY A 64 -7.56 2.24 10.66
C GLY A 64 -6.30 1.41 10.42
N ILE A 65 -5.20 2.03 9.97
CA ILE A 65 -3.90 1.35 9.77
C ILE A 65 -3.42 0.76 11.10
N ILE A 66 -3.39 1.56 12.16
CA ILE A 66 -2.82 1.17 13.46
C ILE A 66 -3.69 0.11 14.14
N LEU A 67 -4.98 0.38 14.31
CA LEU A 67 -5.89 -0.54 14.99
C LEU A 67 -6.13 -1.81 14.19
N GLY A 68 -6.39 -1.67 12.90
CA GLY A 68 -6.61 -2.83 12.02
C GLY A 68 -5.39 -3.72 11.94
N GLY A 69 -4.21 -3.12 11.78
CA GLY A 69 -2.94 -3.85 11.75
C GLY A 69 -2.70 -4.60 13.05
N ARG A 70 -2.92 -3.95 14.20
CA ARG A 70 -2.70 -4.57 15.50
C ARG A 70 -3.71 -5.67 15.79
N ILE A 71 -5.00 -5.41 15.62
CA ILE A 71 -6.07 -6.39 15.85
C ILE A 71 -5.90 -7.59 14.93
N GLY A 72 -5.62 -7.37 13.64
CA GLY A 72 -5.36 -8.45 12.71
C GLY A 72 -4.14 -9.28 13.07
N TYR A 73 -3.12 -8.66 13.69
CA TYR A 73 -1.96 -9.42 14.19
C TYR A 73 -2.34 -10.32 15.37
N VAL A 74 -3.02 -9.74 16.36
CA VAL A 74 -3.47 -10.43 17.57
C VAL A 74 -4.34 -11.63 17.22
N LEU A 75 -5.33 -11.45 16.34
CA LEU A 75 -6.29 -12.49 15.99
C LEU A 75 -5.67 -13.61 15.14
N CYS A 76 -4.82 -13.29 14.17
CA CYS A 76 -4.32 -14.27 13.22
C CYS A 76 -3.00 -14.94 13.63
N TYR A 77 -2.16 -14.24 14.39
CA TYR A 77 -0.78 -14.68 14.67
C TYR A 77 -0.49 -14.84 16.17
N GLY A 78 -1.36 -14.35 17.05
CA GLY A 78 -1.12 -14.33 18.50
C GLY A 78 -1.07 -15.69 19.18
N LYS A 79 -1.65 -16.76 18.59
CA LYS A 79 -1.62 -18.16 19.10
C LYS A 79 -1.79 -18.32 20.63
N GLY A 80 -2.67 -17.54 21.25
CA GLY A 80 -2.95 -17.62 22.71
C GLY A 80 -2.08 -16.72 23.60
N TYR A 81 -0.97 -16.16 23.10
CA TYR A 81 -0.08 -15.25 23.86
C TYR A 81 -0.82 -14.09 24.53
N PHE A 82 -1.79 -13.51 23.82
CA PHE A 82 -2.57 -12.36 24.30
C PHE A 82 -3.66 -12.75 25.32
N LEU A 83 -3.98 -14.05 25.46
CA LEU A 83 -4.84 -14.51 26.57
C LEU A 83 -4.06 -14.50 27.88
N GLU A 84 -2.77 -14.86 27.82
CA GLU A 84 -1.86 -14.83 28.97
C GLU A 84 -1.37 -13.40 29.26
N ASN A 85 -1.28 -12.54 28.24
CA ASN A 85 -0.79 -11.17 28.34
C ASN A 85 -1.74 -10.16 27.67
N PRO A 86 -2.94 -9.89 28.24
CA PRO A 86 -3.97 -9.10 27.57
C PRO A 86 -3.58 -7.65 27.27
N PHE A 87 -2.74 -7.03 28.12
CA PHE A 87 -2.28 -5.66 27.91
C PHE A 87 -1.28 -5.52 26.75
N GLU A 88 -0.64 -6.62 26.34
CA GLU A 88 0.27 -6.61 25.18
C GLU A 88 -0.48 -6.27 23.90
N ILE A 89 -1.81 -6.42 23.84
CA ILE A 89 -2.61 -5.99 22.67
C ILE A 89 -2.33 -4.52 22.31
N PHE A 90 -2.08 -3.65 23.30
CA PHE A 90 -1.81 -2.23 23.08
C PHE A 90 -0.34 -1.90 22.78
N ALA A 91 0.57 -2.84 23.02
CA ALA A 91 2.01 -2.64 22.91
C ALA A 91 2.50 -2.70 21.45
N VAL A 92 2.07 -1.75 20.63
CA VAL A 92 2.44 -1.64 19.20
C VAL A 92 3.94 -1.41 18.99
N TRP A 93 4.66 -0.93 20.01
CA TRP A 93 6.10 -0.72 19.99
C TRP A 93 6.92 -2.02 20.03
N HIS A 94 6.35 -3.14 20.47
CA HIS A 94 6.97 -4.46 20.37
C HIS A 94 6.89 -5.05 18.95
N GLY A 95 6.34 -4.29 17.99
CA GLY A 95 6.05 -4.77 16.65
C GLY A 95 4.80 -5.66 16.62
N GLY A 96 4.64 -6.43 15.55
CA GLY A 96 3.46 -7.29 15.36
C GLY A 96 2.28 -6.51 14.78
N MET A 97 2.30 -6.35 13.46
CA MET A 97 1.26 -5.70 12.66
C MET A 97 0.88 -6.60 11.49
N SER A 98 -0.42 -6.79 11.26
CA SER A 98 -0.94 -7.55 10.12
C SER A 98 -1.23 -6.62 8.95
N PHE A 99 -0.62 -6.89 7.80
CA PHE A 99 -0.90 -6.14 6.57
C PHE A 99 -2.38 -6.21 6.18
N HIS A 100 -2.95 -7.42 6.15
CA HIS A 100 -4.38 -7.63 5.84
C HIS A 100 -5.29 -6.95 6.86
N GLY A 101 -4.94 -7.01 8.14
CA GLY A 101 -5.64 -6.28 9.19
C GLY A 101 -5.62 -4.77 8.96
N GLY A 102 -4.47 -4.22 8.55
CA GLY A 102 -4.32 -2.81 8.20
C GLY A 102 -5.22 -2.40 7.03
N ILE A 103 -5.29 -3.20 5.96
CA ILE A 103 -6.20 -2.94 4.82
C ILE A 103 -7.66 -2.88 5.27
N VAL A 104 -8.10 -3.89 6.03
CA VAL A 104 -9.47 -3.95 6.54
C VAL A 104 -9.76 -2.74 7.44
N GLY A 105 -8.82 -2.38 8.31
CA GLY A 105 -8.94 -1.21 9.18
C GLY A 105 -9.03 0.10 8.42
N VAL A 106 -8.24 0.29 7.35
CA VAL A 106 -8.32 1.47 6.46
C VAL A 106 -9.69 1.54 5.78
N ILE A 107 -10.16 0.44 5.20
CA ILE A 107 -11.47 0.39 4.54
C ILE A 107 -12.58 0.74 5.54
N ALA A 108 -12.55 0.18 6.75
CA ALA A 108 -13.50 0.47 7.80
C ALA A 108 -13.43 1.94 8.26
N GLY A 109 -12.23 2.49 8.45
CA GLY A 109 -12.01 3.88 8.83
C GLY A 109 -12.53 4.87 7.77
N LEU A 110 -12.22 4.62 6.50
CA LEU A 110 -12.73 5.41 5.38
C LEU A 110 -14.24 5.30 5.22
N PHE A 111 -14.81 4.11 5.44
CA PHE A 111 -16.25 3.90 5.37
C PHE A 111 -16.99 4.65 6.49
N TYR A 112 -16.46 4.58 7.72
CA TYR A 112 -16.98 5.33 8.86
C TYR A 112 -16.89 6.85 8.61
N PHE A 113 -15.72 7.32 8.15
CA PHE A 113 -15.53 8.72 7.79
C PHE A 113 -16.50 9.18 6.71
N ALA A 114 -16.64 8.41 5.61
CA ALA A 114 -17.55 8.75 4.52
C ALA A 114 -19.00 8.92 5.02
N LYS A 115 -19.45 8.03 5.90
CA LYS A 115 -20.76 8.17 6.56
C LYS A 115 -20.85 9.43 7.43
N LYS A 116 -19.87 9.67 8.29
CA LYS A 116 -19.82 10.86 9.17
C LYS A 116 -19.86 12.16 8.36
N ALA A 117 -19.09 12.22 7.28
CA ALA A 117 -18.98 13.37 6.40
C ALA A 117 -20.13 13.49 5.37
N LYS A 118 -21.07 12.53 5.33
CA LYS A 118 -22.15 12.44 4.33
C LYS A 118 -21.62 12.47 2.88
N LEU A 119 -20.45 11.87 2.66
CA LEU A 119 -19.83 11.74 1.34
C LEU A 119 -20.02 10.32 0.80
N SER A 120 -20.08 10.19 -0.52
CA SER A 120 -20.00 8.88 -1.17
C SER A 120 -18.68 8.21 -0.80
N PHE A 121 -18.74 6.95 -0.34
CA PHE A 121 -17.53 6.17 -0.03
C PHE A 121 -16.56 6.12 -1.21
N LEU A 122 -17.07 5.93 -2.43
CA LEU A 122 -16.25 5.92 -3.64
C LEU A 122 -15.59 7.29 -3.95
N LYS A 123 -16.20 8.41 -3.53
CA LYS A 123 -15.60 9.74 -3.70
C LYS A 123 -14.42 9.91 -2.75
N VAL A 124 -14.56 9.40 -1.53
CA VAL A 124 -13.47 9.36 -0.54
C VAL A 124 -12.35 8.45 -1.04
N THR A 125 -12.65 7.22 -1.49
CA THR A 125 -11.63 6.30 -1.96
C THR A 125 -10.94 6.77 -3.23
N ASP A 126 -11.60 7.53 -4.11
CA ASP A 126 -10.93 8.13 -5.28
C ASP A 126 -9.79 9.07 -4.85
N LEU A 127 -10.02 9.92 -3.85
CA LEU A 127 -8.99 10.83 -3.33
C LEU A 127 -7.84 10.07 -2.66
N VAL A 128 -8.16 9.01 -1.92
CA VAL A 128 -7.14 8.18 -1.26
C VAL A 128 -6.34 7.37 -2.28
N ALA A 129 -7.02 6.71 -3.22
CA ALA A 129 -6.41 5.90 -4.27
C ALA A 129 -5.53 6.73 -5.20
N LEU A 130 -5.87 8.00 -5.45
CA LEU A 130 -5.05 8.93 -6.23
C LEU A 130 -3.61 9.07 -5.68
N TYR A 131 -3.43 8.94 -4.37
CA TYR A 131 -2.16 9.16 -3.68
C TYR A 131 -1.59 7.94 -2.94
N THR A 132 -2.34 6.85 -2.85
CA THR A 132 -1.87 5.55 -2.36
C THR A 132 -0.57 5.08 -3.04
N PRO A 133 -0.35 5.31 -4.36
CA PRO A 133 0.90 4.94 -5.01
C PRO A 133 2.17 5.54 -4.38
N ILE A 134 2.08 6.69 -3.70
CA ILE A 134 3.23 7.26 -2.97
C ILE A 134 3.62 6.34 -1.80
N GLY A 135 2.63 5.87 -1.05
CA GLY A 135 2.86 4.91 0.05
C GLY A 135 3.41 3.58 -0.47
N ILE A 136 2.92 3.09 -1.61
CA ILE A 136 3.44 1.89 -2.26
C ILE A 136 4.91 2.09 -2.65
N PHE A 137 5.23 3.18 -3.34
CA PHE A 137 6.60 3.52 -3.71
C PHE A 137 7.53 3.52 -2.50
N LEU A 138 7.21 4.31 -1.47
CA LEU A 138 8.05 4.45 -0.28
C LEU A 138 8.17 3.14 0.50
N GLY A 139 7.09 2.36 0.60
CA GLY A 139 7.10 1.04 1.21
C GLY A 139 8.02 0.07 0.48
N ARG A 140 8.01 0.08 -0.85
CA ARG A 140 8.90 -0.75 -1.68
C ARG A 140 10.36 -0.29 -1.62
N ILE A 141 10.62 1.00 -1.48
CA ILE A 141 11.98 1.48 -1.18
C ILE A 141 12.42 1.01 0.21
N ALA A 142 11.54 1.04 1.21
CA ALA A 142 11.85 0.50 2.54
C ALA A 142 12.10 -1.03 2.52
N ASN A 143 11.34 -1.79 1.71
CA ASN A 143 11.63 -3.21 1.47
C ASN A 143 13.05 -3.41 0.92
N PHE A 144 13.44 -2.62 -0.09
CA PHE A 144 14.77 -2.69 -0.67
C PHE A 144 15.84 -2.34 0.37
N VAL A 145 15.68 -1.25 1.12
CA VAL A 145 16.62 -0.83 2.17
C VAL A 145 16.79 -1.88 3.27
N ASN A 146 15.72 -2.56 3.65
CA ASN A 146 15.79 -3.66 4.62
C ASN A 146 16.32 -4.96 4.02
N GLY A 147 16.58 -4.97 2.70
CA GLY A 147 17.07 -6.14 1.99
C GLY A 147 16.09 -7.31 2.02
N GLU A 148 14.77 -7.07 1.94
CA GLU A 148 13.72 -8.11 2.02
C GLU A 148 12.76 -8.08 0.81
N LEU A 149 12.03 -9.17 0.57
CA LEU A 149 11.09 -9.33 -0.57
C LEU A 149 11.77 -9.18 -1.95
N TRP A 150 13.01 -9.67 -2.05
CA TRP A 150 13.76 -9.72 -3.30
C TRP A 150 13.15 -10.68 -4.31
N GLY A 151 13.65 -10.61 -5.53
CA GLY A 151 13.16 -11.42 -6.63
C GLY A 151 13.89 -12.75 -6.82
N ARG A 152 13.53 -13.42 -7.91
CA ARG A 152 14.13 -14.67 -8.34
C ARG A 152 15.60 -14.48 -8.71
N VAL A 153 16.35 -15.58 -8.66
CA VAL A 153 17.72 -15.63 -9.16
C VAL A 153 17.72 -15.28 -10.65
N THR A 154 18.69 -14.49 -11.06
CA THR A 154 18.77 -13.94 -12.42
C THR A 154 20.19 -13.57 -12.77
N ASP A 155 20.47 -13.42 -14.06
CA ASP A 155 21.78 -13.06 -14.62
C ASP A 155 21.80 -11.66 -15.25
N VAL A 156 20.71 -10.90 -15.18
CA VAL A 156 20.63 -9.53 -15.73
C VAL A 156 21.69 -8.60 -15.11
N ALA A 157 22.13 -7.60 -15.89
CA ALA A 157 23.25 -6.74 -15.52
C ALA A 157 23.03 -5.91 -14.23
N TRP A 158 21.77 -5.64 -13.86
CA TRP A 158 21.39 -4.91 -12.64
C TRP A 158 20.92 -5.82 -11.49
N ALA A 159 21.24 -7.11 -11.55
CA ALA A 159 20.94 -8.02 -10.46
C ALA A 159 21.74 -7.66 -9.20
N VAL A 160 21.10 -7.81 -8.04
CA VAL A 160 21.62 -7.42 -6.73
C VAL A 160 21.86 -8.66 -5.86
N LYS A 161 23.00 -8.71 -5.16
CA LYS A 161 23.31 -9.75 -4.17
C LYS A 161 22.81 -9.34 -2.79
N PHE A 162 21.62 -9.78 -2.41
CA PHE A 162 21.03 -9.47 -1.11
C PHE A 162 21.64 -10.33 0.01
N PRO A 163 21.91 -9.78 1.21
CA PRO A 163 22.56 -10.51 2.32
C PRO A 163 21.83 -11.80 2.71
N GLU A 164 20.50 -11.73 2.85
CA GLU A 164 19.64 -12.86 3.22
C GLU A 164 19.12 -13.65 1.99
N GLY A 165 19.48 -13.20 0.78
CA GLY A 165 19.09 -13.79 -0.50
C GLY A 165 19.92 -15.01 -0.92
N GLY A 166 20.94 -15.36 -0.15
CA GLY A 166 21.93 -16.38 -0.48
C GLY A 166 23.04 -15.83 -1.39
N TYR A 167 23.88 -16.72 -1.93
CA TYR A 167 25.06 -16.34 -2.70
C TYR A 167 24.78 -15.90 -4.15
N LEU A 168 23.54 -16.10 -4.63
CA LEU A 168 23.19 -15.88 -6.03
C LEU A 168 22.56 -14.48 -6.24
N PRO A 169 22.92 -13.79 -7.34
CA PRO A 169 22.34 -12.49 -7.68
C PRO A 169 20.85 -12.63 -8.04
N ARG A 170 20.06 -11.61 -7.67
CA ARG A 170 18.60 -11.64 -7.77
C ARG A 170 18.03 -10.37 -8.37
N HIS A 171 16.82 -10.47 -8.92
CA HIS A 171 16.07 -9.30 -9.32
C HIS A 171 15.80 -8.41 -8.10
N PRO A 172 16.11 -7.10 -8.13
CA PRO A 172 15.59 -6.14 -7.14
C PRO A 172 14.11 -5.85 -7.42
N SER A 173 13.24 -6.86 -7.27
CA SER A 173 11.80 -6.78 -7.58
C SER A 173 11.08 -5.66 -6.84
N GLN A 174 11.56 -5.30 -5.64
CA GLN A 174 11.06 -4.16 -4.89
C GLN A 174 11.17 -2.86 -5.69
N ILE A 175 12.27 -2.65 -6.43
CA ILE A 175 12.45 -1.48 -7.28
C ILE A 175 11.49 -1.51 -8.46
N TYR A 176 11.25 -2.69 -9.05
CA TYR A 176 10.31 -2.82 -10.15
C TYR A 176 8.88 -2.51 -9.69
N GLU A 177 8.49 -3.01 -8.52
CA GLU A 177 7.21 -2.71 -7.87
C GLU A 177 7.11 -1.21 -7.51
N ALA A 178 8.17 -0.61 -6.98
CA ALA A 178 8.21 0.82 -6.67
C ALA A 178 7.98 1.69 -7.92
N LEU A 179 8.59 1.32 -9.04
CA LEU A 179 8.46 2.06 -10.30
C LEU A 179 7.10 1.82 -10.97
N SER A 180 6.57 0.60 -10.94
CA SER A 180 5.32 0.25 -11.63
C SER A 180 4.07 0.58 -10.81
N GLU A 181 3.97 0.02 -9.60
CA GLU A 181 2.83 0.19 -8.69
C GLU A 181 2.88 1.53 -7.94
N GLY A 182 4.06 2.16 -7.87
CA GLY A 182 4.26 3.47 -7.27
C GLY A 182 4.32 4.61 -8.30
N VAL A 183 5.45 4.77 -8.99
CA VAL A 183 5.70 5.94 -9.86
C VAL A 183 4.76 5.98 -11.07
N LEU A 184 4.71 4.90 -11.85
CA LEU A 184 3.91 4.84 -13.08
C LEU A 184 2.42 4.97 -12.75
N LEU A 185 1.94 4.22 -11.76
CA LEU A 185 0.55 4.32 -11.29
C LEU A 185 0.21 5.74 -10.79
N PHE A 186 1.09 6.37 -10.00
CA PHE A 186 0.92 7.76 -9.58
C PHE A 186 0.76 8.72 -10.77
N ILE A 187 1.63 8.61 -11.77
CA ILE A 187 1.60 9.44 -12.97
C ILE A 187 0.28 9.24 -13.72
N VAL A 188 -0.11 7.98 -13.97
CA VAL A 188 -1.35 7.65 -14.68
C VAL A 188 -2.56 8.26 -13.98
N LEU A 189 -2.73 8.03 -12.68
CA LEU A 189 -3.88 8.53 -11.94
C LEU A 189 -3.90 10.07 -11.87
N ASN A 190 -2.75 10.72 -11.66
CA ASN A 190 -2.68 12.17 -11.59
C ASN A 190 -2.87 12.85 -12.95
N LEU A 191 -2.49 12.21 -14.07
CA LEU A 191 -2.81 12.69 -15.41
C LEU A 191 -4.31 12.55 -15.71
N LEU A 192 -4.92 11.44 -15.32
CA LEU A 192 -6.37 11.23 -15.46
C LEU A 192 -7.16 12.23 -14.62
N TRP A 193 -6.74 12.48 -13.38
CA TRP A 193 -7.39 13.43 -12.47
C TRP A 193 -7.46 14.87 -13.02
N ARG A 194 -6.57 15.25 -13.94
CA ARG A 194 -6.62 16.57 -14.60
C ARG A 194 -7.87 16.74 -15.47
N LYS A 195 -8.46 15.65 -15.96
CA LYS A 195 -9.67 15.67 -16.78
C LYS A 195 -10.89 15.87 -15.90
N GLN A 196 -11.68 16.91 -16.17
CA GLN A 196 -12.92 17.20 -15.42
C GLN A 196 -13.88 16.01 -15.40
N TYR A 197 -14.06 15.36 -16.54
CA TYR A 197 -14.85 14.13 -16.68
C TYR A 197 -14.50 13.09 -15.62
N VAL A 198 -13.20 12.84 -15.36
CA VAL A 198 -12.76 11.84 -14.38
C VAL A 198 -13.10 12.26 -12.95
N ARG A 199 -13.03 13.55 -12.63
CA ARG A 199 -13.35 14.07 -11.28
C ARG A 199 -14.84 14.03 -10.97
N GLU A 200 -15.68 14.18 -11.99
CA GLU A 200 -17.14 14.13 -11.84
C GLU A 200 -17.65 12.70 -11.67
N HIS A 201 -16.97 11.71 -12.27
CA HIS A 201 -17.36 10.30 -12.19
C HIS A 201 -16.74 9.62 -10.96
N THR A 202 -17.51 9.63 -9.87
CA THR A 202 -17.14 8.97 -8.61
C THR A 202 -16.87 7.47 -8.82
N GLY A 203 -15.75 6.98 -8.30
CA GLY A 203 -15.26 5.60 -8.43
C GLY A 203 -14.28 5.38 -9.58
N MET A 204 -14.09 6.37 -10.47
CA MET A 204 -13.26 6.17 -11.67
C MET A 204 -11.77 5.97 -11.31
N ILE A 205 -11.24 6.78 -10.39
CA ILE A 205 -9.85 6.63 -9.94
C ILE A 205 -9.67 5.35 -9.15
N SER A 206 -10.60 5.02 -8.25
CA SER A 206 -10.57 3.79 -7.46
C SER A 206 -10.56 2.55 -8.35
N GLY A 207 -11.45 2.50 -9.36
CA GLY A 207 -11.52 1.39 -10.30
C GLY A 207 -10.24 1.23 -11.13
N ILE A 208 -9.70 2.33 -11.66
CA ILE A 208 -8.46 2.32 -12.44
C ILE A 208 -7.26 1.93 -11.57
N PHE A 209 -7.18 2.44 -10.33
CA PHE A 209 -6.16 2.05 -9.36
C PHE A 209 -6.17 0.53 -9.14
N LEU A 210 -7.35 -0.05 -8.85
CA LEU A 210 -7.49 -1.48 -8.58
C LEU A 210 -7.07 -2.34 -9.79
N ILE A 211 -7.54 -1.98 -10.99
CA ILE A 211 -7.22 -2.69 -12.24
C ILE A 211 -5.71 -2.61 -12.51
N PHE A 212 -5.14 -1.41 -12.50
CA PHE A 212 -3.73 -1.20 -12.81
C PHE A 212 -2.84 -1.88 -11.78
N TYR A 213 -3.14 -1.71 -10.49
CA TYR A 213 -2.40 -2.37 -9.41
C TYR A 213 -2.42 -3.88 -9.57
N ALA A 214 -3.57 -4.49 -9.81
CA ALA A 214 -3.70 -5.93 -9.99
C ALA A 214 -2.89 -6.45 -11.20
N ILE A 215 -2.98 -5.77 -12.36
CA ILE A 215 -2.21 -6.15 -13.55
C ILE A 215 -0.71 -6.00 -13.30
N SER A 216 -0.30 -4.86 -12.76
CA SER A 216 1.10 -4.59 -12.41
C SER A 216 1.62 -5.66 -11.46
N ARG A 217 0.85 -5.99 -10.42
CA ARG A 217 1.20 -7.01 -9.44
C ARG A 217 1.36 -8.39 -10.06
N MET A 218 0.42 -8.82 -10.90
CA MET A 218 0.52 -10.09 -11.64
C MET A 218 1.77 -10.14 -12.52
N CYS A 219 2.14 -9.03 -13.16
CA CYS A 219 3.37 -8.92 -13.96
C CYS A 219 4.63 -8.96 -13.09
N MET A 220 4.66 -8.26 -11.95
CA MET A 220 5.81 -8.23 -11.05
C MET A 220 6.09 -9.58 -10.40
N GLU A 221 5.05 -10.40 -10.22
CA GLU A 221 5.17 -11.76 -9.69
C GLU A 221 5.99 -12.70 -10.58
N PHE A 222 6.20 -12.40 -11.87
CA PHE A 222 7.15 -13.16 -12.70
C PHE A 222 8.63 -12.94 -12.31
N PHE A 223 8.93 -11.80 -11.70
CA PHE A 223 10.28 -11.47 -11.23
C PHE A 223 10.46 -11.78 -9.74
N ARG A 224 9.36 -11.92 -9.00
CA ARG A 224 9.37 -12.05 -7.54
C ARG A 224 9.59 -13.48 -7.08
N GLU A 225 10.41 -13.65 -6.05
CA GLU A 225 10.55 -14.93 -5.35
C GLU A 225 9.31 -15.13 -4.47
N PRO A 226 8.59 -16.26 -4.58
CA PRO A 226 7.47 -16.54 -3.69
C PRO A 226 7.91 -16.61 -2.23
N ASP A 227 7.02 -16.19 -1.32
CA ASP A 227 7.33 -16.23 0.12
C ASP A 227 7.64 -17.67 0.55
N ARG A 228 8.77 -17.89 1.23
CA ARG A 228 9.28 -19.23 1.60
C ARG A 228 8.26 -20.11 2.33
N GLN A 229 7.33 -19.51 3.07
CA GLN A 229 6.31 -20.21 3.85
C GLN A 229 5.14 -20.74 3.00
N ILE A 230 4.89 -20.12 1.85
CA ILE A 230 3.75 -20.48 0.96
C ILE A 230 4.27 -21.21 -0.27
N GLY A 231 5.37 -20.73 -0.87
CA GLY A 231 5.87 -21.23 -2.14
C GLY A 231 4.89 -20.94 -3.30
N PHE A 232 4.95 -21.77 -4.33
CA PHE A 232 4.01 -21.72 -5.45
C PHE A 232 2.72 -22.47 -5.12
N ILE A 233 1.58 -21.86 -5.46
CA ILE A 233 0.24 -22.45 -5.43
C ILE A 233 -0.04 -23.10 -6.79
N ALA A 234 -0.58 -24.32 -6.79
CA ALA A 234 -0.84 -25.09 -8.02
C ALA A 234 0.39 -25.23 -8.95
N GLY A 235 1.60 -25.22 -8.38
CA GLY A 235 2.87 -25.46 -9.08
C GLY A 235 3.48 -24.27 -9.84
N HIS A 236 2.72 -23.22 -10.14
CA HIS A 236 3.23 -22.06 -10.93
C HIS A 236 2.59 -20.71 -10.59
N ILE A 237 1.55 -20.67 -9.75
CA ILE A 237 0.85 -19.44 -9.39
C ILE A 237 1.40 -18.92 -8.06
N THR A 238 1.65 -17.63 -7.94
CA THR A 238 2.05 -17.03 -6.66
C THR A 238 0.84 -16.52 -5.89
N MET A 239 0.97 -16.38 -4.56
CA MET A 239 -0.10 -15.78 -3.73
C MET A 239 -0.47 -14.37 -4.22
N GLY A 240 0.51 -13.59 -4.67
CA GLY A 240 0.28 -12.26 -5.23
C GLY A 240 -0.60 -12.29 -6.48
N GLN A 241 -0.41 -13.25 -7.39
CA GLN A 241 -1.25 -13.42 -8.56
C GLN A 241 -2.69 -13.80 -8.19
N MET A 242 -2.85 -14.75 -7.27
CA MET A 242 -4.17 -15.18 -6.81
C MET A 242 -4.94 -14.04 -6.12
N LEU A 243 -4.27 -13.29 -5.24
CA LEU A 243 -4.87 -12.13 -4.57
C LEU A 243 -5.15 -10.96 -5.52
N SER A 244 -4.42 -10.84 -6.63
CA SER A 244 -4.66 -9.76 -7.60
C SER A 244 -5.96 -9.95 -8.39
N LEU A 245 -6.43 -11.18 -8.59
CA LEU A 245 -7.62 -11.45 -9.39
C LEU A 245 -8.92 -10.85 -8.78
N PRO A 246 -9.22 -11.03 -7.47
CA PRO A 246 -10.33 -10.33 -6.83
C PRO A 246 -10.26 -8.81 -6.96
N PHE A 247 -9.07 -8.22 -6.86
CA PHE A 247 -8.88 -6.76 -7.00
C PHE A 247 -9.14 -6.30 -8.44
N LEU A 248 -8.70 -7.08 -9.44
CA LEU A 248 -8.98 -6.82 -10.84
C LEU A 248 -10.49 -6.81 -11.12
N LEU A 249 -11.20 -7.85 -10.66
CA LEU A 249 -12.65 -7.97 -10.83
C LEU A 249 -13.40 -6.85 -10.11
N LEU A 250 -13.01 -6.52 -8.88
CA LEU A 250 -13.58 -5.39 -8.14
C LEU A 250 -13.34 -4.06 -8.85
N GLY A 251 -12.14 -3.86 -9.40
CA GLY A 251 -11.80 -2.66 -10.15
C GLY A 251 -12.64 -2.49 -11.41
N VAL A 252 -12.81 -3.56 -12.19
CA VAL A 252 -13.69 -3.58 -13.38
C VAL A 252 -15.13 -3.28 -12.98
N PHE A 253 -15.62 -3.90 -11.90
CA PHE A 253 -16.97 -3.66 -11.39
C PHE A 253 -17.18 -2.20 -10.96
N VAL A 254 -16.27 -1.63 -10.17
CA VAL A 254 -16.34 -0.23 -9.72
C VAL A 254 -16.29 0.73 -10.91
N LEU A 255 -15.41 0.48 -11.89
CA LEU A 255 -15.29 1.31 -13.09
C LEU A 255 -16.58 1.26 -13.93
N HIS A 256 -17.15 0.07 -14.12
CA HIS A 256 -18.43 -0.10 -14.81
C HIS A 256 -19.58 0.65 -14.13
N LEU A 257 -19.66 0.58 -12.80
CA LEU A 257 -20.65 1.35 -12.05
C LEU A 257 -20.45 2.86 -12.16
N SER A 258 -19.19 3.30 -12.14
CA SER A 258 -18.82 4.71 -12.30
C SER A 258 -19.28 5.26 -13.65
N LEU A 259 -19.06 4.52 -14.74
CA LEU A 259 -19.47 4.91 -16.10
C LEU A 259 -20.99 4.87 -16.31
N LYS A 260 -21.71 4.02 -15.57
CA LYS A 260 -23.19 3.91 -15.67
C LYS A 260 -23.94 4.97 -14.88
N ARG A 261 -23.32 5.59 -13.88
CA ARG A 261 -23.91 6.74 -13.19
C ARG A 261 -23.92 7.92 -14.17
N LYS A 262 -25.04 8.10 -14.89
CA LYS A 262 -25.34 9.39 -15.51
C LYS A 262 -25.35 10.43 -14.40
N ASN A 263 -24.56 11.49 -14.57
CA ASN A 263 -24.58 12.68 -13.71
C ASN A 263 -26.04 13.11 -13.51
N ILE A 264 -26.55 12.96 -12.28
CA ILE A 264 -27.78 13.62 -11.81
C ILE A 264 -27.34 14.96 -11.25
#